data_AF-A0AAN7E304-F1
#
_entry.id   AF-A0AAN7E304-F1
#
_cell.length_a   1.000
_cell.length_b   1.000
_cell.length_c   1.000
_cell.angle_alpha   90.00
_cell.angle_beta   90.00
_cell.angle_gamma   90.00
#
_symmetry.space_group_name_H-M   'P 1'
#
loop_
_entity.id
_entity.type
_entity.pdbx_description
1 polymer ?
#
loop_
_entity_poly.entity_id
_entity_poly.type
_entity_poly.pdbx_seq_one_letter_code
_entity_poly.pdbx_strand_id
1 'polypeptide(L)'
;MDVEVDHYVILGLPSGEEGAKLSADDIRKGYRSKALEKHPDKRPGDKQALADFQRLQSSYEILKDEKARKLFDDLLRVKREQQRRKAELDSRRGSKRQKMVSDLEERERAAFAPDPEAKAREDEERIARKLKEEIARIRAMHANKGANMGSNIWRESAGVGKESTSSAGASTVDKEKMLKVSWEKVGEDYTAEKLRELFSKFGEVEDVVIKSSKKKGSALVVMAAKDGAVAATGSVFGHLSNPLLVLPLHPPMAAEAPSSPPRSAEPKLNNLVGAGYTAFEDSVLMKLRKAAEKQK
;
A
#
# COMPACT_ATOMS: atom_id res chain seq x y z
N MET A 1 -60.11 4.61 14.20
CA MET A 1 -59.80 5.24 12.91
C MET A 1 -58.32 5.06 12.69
N ASP A 2 -57.96 4.22 11.72
CA ASP A 2 -56.58 3.74 11.57
C ASP A 2 -55.75 4.74 10.76
N VAL A 3 -55.20 5.74 11.46
CA VAL A 3 -54.35 6.81 10.88
C VAL A 3 -53.09 6.26 10.19
N GLU A 4 -52.73 5.01 10.48
CA GLU A 4 -51.58 4.34 9.89
C GLU A 4 -51.83 3.75 8.50
N VAL A 5 -53.10 3.55 8.12
CA VAL A 5 -53.49 2.82 6.93
C VAL A 5 -53.60 3.76 5.74
N ASP A 6 -53.07 3.32 4.59
CA ASP A 6 -53.14 4.10 3.36
C ASP A 6 -54.52 3.97 2.70
N HIS A 7 -55.35 5.00 2.86
CA HIS A 7 -56.71 5.03 2.31
C HIS A 7 -56.72 5.00 0.78
N TYR A 8 -55.71 5.54 0.10
CA TYR A 8 -55.64 5.50 -1.37
C TYR A 8 -55.43 4.07 -1.85
N VAL A 9 -54.56 3.32 -1.19
CA VAL A 9 -54.28 1.91 -1.52
C VAL A 9 -55.52 1.03 -1.33
N ILE A 10 -56.32 1.28 -0.30
CA ILE A 10 -57.58 0.56 -0.07
C ILE A 10 -58.56 0.76 -1.24
N LEU A 11 -58.65 1.98 -1.77
CA LEU A 11 -59.49 2.30 -2.93
C LEU A 11 -58.89 1.83 -4.26
N GLY A 12 -57.67 1.26 -4.25
CA GLY A 12 -56.96 0.86 -5.46
C GLY A 12 -56.41 2.03 -6.28
N LEU A 13 -56.14 3.15 -5.61
CA LEU A 13 -55.61 4.38 -6.22
C LEU A 13 -54.10 4.51 -5.91
N PRO A 14 -53.35 5.26 -6.74
CA PRO A 14 -51.95 5.52 -6.46
C PRO A 14 -51.80 6.31 -5.14
N SER A 15 -50.87 5.89 -4.30
CA SER A 15 -50.57 6.54 -3.02
C SER A 15 -49.60 7.71 -3.21
N GLY A 16 -49.70 8.73 -2.35
CA GLY A 16 -48.72 9.79 -2.23
C GLY A 16 -49.00 11.02 -3.05
N GLU A 17 -47.96 11.53 -3.73
CA GLU A 17 -48.09 12.78 -4.50
C GLU A 17 -49.02 12.60 -5.69
N GLU A 18 -49.08 11.39 -6.26
CA GLU A 18 -50.03 11.02 -7.29
C GLU A 18 -51.46 10.91 -6.72
N GLY A 19 -51.59 10.35 -5.51
CA GLY A 19 -52.87 10.27 -4.79
C GLY A 19 -53.45 11.64 -4.44
N ALA A 20 -52.60 12.57 -4.00
CA ALA A 20 -52.99 13.95 -3.69
C ALA A 20 -53.47 14.74 -4.92
N LYS A 21 -53.00 14.37 -6.13
CA LYS A 21 -53.42 15.00 -7.40
C LYS A 21 -54.77 14.51 -7.93
N LEU A 22 -55.30 13.41 -7.41
CA LEU A 22 -56.57 12.84 -7.89
C LEU A 22 -57.77 13.75 -7.61
N SER A 23 -58.69 13.84 -8.56
CA SER A 23 -59.96 14.54 -8.34
C SER A 23 -60.91 13.73 -7.45
N ALA A 24 -61.86 14.40 -6.80
CA ALA A 24 -62.91 13.75 -6.02
C ALA A 24 -63.73 12.75 -6.86
N ASP A 25 -63.85 13.00 -8.17
CA ASP A 25 -64.53 12.10 -9.10
C ASP A 25 -63.74 10.81 -9.34
N ASP A 26 -62.42 10.87 -9.39
CA ASP A 26 -61.56 9.69 -9.56
C ASP A 26 -61.57 8.83 -8.30
N ILE A 27 -61.61 9.46 -7.13
CA ILE A 27 -61.80 8.77 -5.84
C ILE A 27 -63.16 8.07 -5.80
N ARG A 28 -64.23 8.74 -6.27
CA ARG A 28 -65.57 8.15 -6.37
C ARG A 28 -65.63 6.99 -7.37
N LYS A 29 -64.91 7.08 -8.50
CA LYS A 29 -64.78 5.97 -9.46
C LYS A 29 -64.05 4.79 -8.83
N GLY A 30 -62.91 5.02 -8.18
CA GLY A 30 -62.13 3.99 -7.49
C GLY A 30 -62.95 3.26 -6.43
N TYR A 31 -63.66 4.02 -5.58
CA TYR A 31 -64.58 3.46 -4.58
C TYR A 31 -65.67 2.58 -5.22
N ARG A 32 -66.35 3.05 -6.27
CA ARG A 32 -67.41 2.26 -6.94
C ARG A 32 -66.87 0.95 -7.52
N SER A 33 -65.72 1.00 -8.21
CA SER A 33 -65.07 -0.19 -8.76
C SER A 33 -64.71 -1.19 -7.67
N LYS A 34 -64.09 -0.72 -6.58
CA LYS A 34 -63.66 -1.58 -5.48
C LYS A 34 -64.81 -2.10 -4.62
N ALA A 35 -65.85 -1.29 -4.45
CA ALA A 35 -67.06 -1.65 -3.71
C ALA A 35 -67.80 -2.79 -4.41
N LEU A 36 -67.91 -2.74 -5.74
CA LEU A 36 -68.48 -3.85 -6.53
C LEU A 36 -67.63 -5.13 -6.38
N GLU A 37 -66.31 -5.00 -6.37
CA GLU A 37 -65.41 -6.14 -6.24
C GLU A 37 -65.51 -6.80 -4.86
N LYS A 38 -65.63 -6.00 -3.79
CA LYS A 38 -65.60 -6.43 -2.38
C LYS A 38 -66.99 -6.52 -1.72
N HIS A 39 -68.07 -6.39 -2.50
CA HIS A 39 -69.42 -6.40 -1.94
C HIS A 39 -69.77 -7.77 -1.32
N PRO A 40 -70.33 -7.83 -0.11
CA PRO A 40 -70.66 -9.09 0.57
C PRO A 40 -71.69 -9.93 -0.21
N ASP A 41 -72.61 -9.29 -0.95
CA ASP A 41 -73.60 -9.98 -1.80
C ASP A 41 -72.97 -10.79 -2.95
N LYS A 42 -71.86 -10.29 -3.52
CA LYS A 42 -71.13 -10.99 -4.60
C LYS A 42 -70.14 -12.03 -4.08
N ARG A 43 -69.87 -12.04 -2.77
CA ARG A 43 -68.95 -12.97 -2.10
C ARG A 43 -69.65 -13.70 -0.93
N PRO A 44 -70.75 -14.42 -1.19
CA PRO A 44 -71.42 -15.17 -0.14
C PRO A 44 -70.48 -16.24 0.43
N GLY A 45 -70.21 -16.19 1.74
CA GLY A 45 -69.36 -17.15 2.45
C GLY A 45 -67.97 -16.65 2.87
N ASP A 46 -67.54 -15.48 2.38
CA ASP A 46 -66.28 -14.87 2.82
C ASP A 46 -66.49 -13.99 4.07
N LYS A 47 -65.97 -14.46 5.21
CA LYS A 47 -66.06 -13.75 6.50
C LYS A 47 -65.27 -12.43 6.51
N GLN A 48 -64.29 -12.27 5.62
CA GLN A 48 -63.48 -11.04 5.51
C GLN A 48 -64.13 -10.00 4.59
N ALA A 49 -65.07 -10.38 3.72
CA ALA A 49 -65.69 -9.47 2.76
C ALA A 49 -66.40 -8.29 3.46
N LEU A 50 -67.09 -8.55 4.58
CA LEU A 50 -67.73 -7.50 5.37
C LEU A 50 -66.71 -6.53 5.97
N ALA A 51 -65.61 -7.03 6.54
CA ALA A 51 -64.57 -6.20 7.14
C ALA A 51 -63.85 -5.36 6.08
N ASP A 52 -63.54 -5.94 4.93
CA ASP A 52 -62.94 -5.24 3.79
C ASP A 52 -63.86 -4.14 3.24
N PHE A 53 -65.17 -4.43 3.14
CA PHE A 53 -66.16 -3.46 2.70
C PHE A 53 -66.29 -2.29 3.68
N GLN A 54 -66.31 -2.57 4.99
CA GLN A 54 -66.30 -1.53 6.04
C GLN A 54 -65.04 -0.67 6.00
N ARG A 55 -63.86 -1.28 5.77
CA ARG A 55 -62.59 -0.55 5.60
C ARG A 55 -62.59 0.33 4.36
N LEU A 56 -63.13 -0.19 3.25
CA LEU A 56 -63.29 0.56 2.01
C LEU A 56 -64.22 1.77 2.20
N GLN A 57 -65.36 1.57 2.87
CA GLN A 57 -66.30 2.64 3.17
C GLN A 57 -65.67 3.71 4.07
N SER A 58 -65.00 3.29 5.16
CA SER A 58 -64.31 4.21 6.07
C SER A 58 -63.23 5.03 5.35
N SER A 59 -62.47 4.39 4.45
CA SER A 59 -61.44 5.07 3.65
C SER A 59 -62.05 6.07 2.66
N TYR A 60 -63.18 5.74 2.05
CA TYR A 60 -63.89 6.66 1.17
C TYR A 60 -64.46 7.86 1.92
N GLU A 61 -64.99 7.67 3.13
CA GLU A 61 -65.51 8.77 3.96
C GLU A 61 -64.41 9.80 4.30
N ILE A 62 -63.20 9.33 4.61
CA ILE A 62 -62.03 10.19 4.89
C ILE A 62 -61.57 10.94 3.64
N LEU A 63 -61.48 10.24 2.49
CA LEU A 63 -61.01 10.85 1.24
C LEU A 63 -62.07 11.74 0.56
N LYS A 64 -63.34 11.58 0.91
CA LYS A 64 -64.46 12.39 0.41
C LYS A 64 -64.47 13.79 1.05
N ASP A 65 -64.12 13.92 2.32
CA ASP A 65 -64.00 15.21 2.98
C ASP A 65 -62.66 15.87 2.65
N GLU A 66 -62.70 17.03 2.00
CA GLU A 66 -61.52 17.79 1.61
C GLU A 66 -60.63 18.16 2.80
N LYS A 67 -61.21 18.44 3.98
CA LYS A 67 -60.44 18.79 5.18
C LYS A 67 -59.68 17.58 5.71
N ALA A 68 -60.37 16.45 5.83
CA ALA A 68 -59.77 15.20 6.29
C ALA A 68 -58.70 14.71 5.31
N ARG A 69 -58.95 14.82 3.99
CA ARG A 69 -57.99 14.49 2.95
C ARG A 69 -56.70 15.31 3.05
N LYS A 70 -56.80 16.64 3.21
CA LYS A 70 -55.61 17.50 3.37
C LYS A 70 -54.76 17.10 4.58
N LEU A 71 -55.40 16.88 5.74
CA LEU A 71 -54.69 16.45 6.96
C LEU A 71 -54.04 15.08 6.78
N PHE A 72 -54.70 14.17 6.08
CA PHE A 72 -54.16 12.86 5.75
C PHE A 72 -52.95 12.95 4.82
N ASP A 73 -53.03 13.75 3.77
CA ASP A 73 -51.92 13.99 2.83
C ASP A 73 -50.71 14.64 3.54
N ASP A 74 -50.96 15.60 4.45
CA ASP A 74 -49.92 16.20 5.30
C ASP A 74 -49.27 15.15 6.22
N LEU A 75 -50.07 14.28 6.83
CA LEU A 75 -49.58 13.17 7.65
C LEU A 75 -48.70 12.21 6.85
N LEU A 76 -49.11 11.85 5.63
CA LEU A 76 -48.32 10.99 4.75
C LEU A 76 -46.98 11.64 4.41
N ARG A 77 -46.96 12.95 4.16
CA ARG A 77 -45.74 13.72 3.90
C ARG A 77 -44.80 13.70 5.10
N VAL A 78 -45.30 14.01 6.29
CA VAL A 78 -44.53 13.98 7.54
C VAL A 78 -44.00 12.58 7.84
N LYS A 79 -44.82 11.54 7.65
CA LYS A 79 -44.42 10.14 7.87
C LYS A 79 -43.28 9.73 6.94
N ARG A 80 -43.33 10.11 5.66
CA ARG A 80 -42.25 9.85 4.70
C ARG A 80 -40.96 10.57 5.06
N GLU A 81 -41.06 11.83 5.48
CA GLU A 81 -39.90 12.60 5.92
C GLU A 81 -39.26 11.98 7.17
N GLN A 82 -40.07 11.55 8.14
CA GLN A 82 -39.58 10.84 9.32
C GLN A 82 -38.90 9.51 8.96
N GLN A 83 -39.50 8.73 8.07
CA GLN A 83 -38.89 7.48 7.59
C GLN A 83 -37.56 7.73 6.88
N ARG A 84 -37.48 8.75 6.03
CA ARG A 84 -36.24 9.15 5.35
C ARG A 84 -35.16 9.55 6.35
N ARG A 85 -35.51 10.38 7.34
CA ARG A 85 -34.60 10.81 8.41
C ARG A 85 -34.10 9.63 9.25
N LYS A 86 -35.00 8.69 9.59
CA LYS A 86 -34.64 7.48 10.34
C LYS A 86 -33.70 6.59 9.52
N ALA A 87 -33.99 6.37 8.24
CA ALA A 87 -33.15 5.60 7.33
C ALA A 87 -31.77 6.23 7.16
N GLU A 88 -31.68 7.56 7.03
CA GLU A 88 -30.40 8.28 6.93
C GLU A 88 -29.56 8.10 8.21
N LEU A 89 -30.19 8.25 9.38
CA LEU A 89 -29.53 8.04 10.66
C LEU A 89 -29.04 6.60 10.82
N ASP A 90 -29.84 5.63 10.38
CA ASP A 90 -29.48 4.22 10.44
C ASP A 90 -28.34 3.88 9.47
N SER A 91 -28.39 4.35 8.23
CA SER A 91 -27.29 4.26 7.27
C SER A 91 -26.00 4.90 7.79
N ARG A 92 -26.11 6.07 8.44
CA ARG A 92 -24.95 6.74 9.06
C ARG A 92 -24.39 5.93 10.22
N ARG A 93 -25.26 5.34 11.06
CA ARG A 93 -24.85 4.46 12.16
C ARG A 93 -24.24 3.16 11.64
N GLY A 94 -24.80 2.58 10.58
CA GLY A 94 -24.30 1.40 9.89
C GLY A 94 -22.91 1.63 9.31
N SER A 95 -22.70 2.70 8.56
CA SER A 95 -21.39 3.06 8.01
C SER A 95 -20.34 3.28 9.12
N LYS A 96 -20.72 3.95 10.22
CA LYS A 96 -19.83 4.10 11.39
C LYS A 96 -19.47 2.76 12.02
N ARG A 97 -20.46 1.87 12.22
CA ARG A 97 -20.23 0.52 12.74
C ARG A 97 -19.29 -0.27 11.84
N GLN A 98 -19.50 -0.23 10.52
CA GLN A 98 -18.63 -0.90 9.55
C GLN A 98 -17.19 -0.38 9.63
N LYS A 99 -16.98 0.93 9.77
CA LYS A 99 -15.64 1.50 9.96
C LYS A 99 -14.97 1.03 11.25
N MET A 100 -15.72 0.95 12.35
CA MET A 100 -15.16 0.43 13.60
C MET A 100 -14.84 -1.06 13.50
N VAL A 101 -15.66 -1.84 12.78
CA VAL A 101 -15.39 -3.26 12.54
C VAL A 101 -14.14 -3.44 11.67
N SER A 102 -13.99 -2.67 10.59
CA SER A 102 -12.80 -2.76 9.73
C SER A 102 -11.53 -2.34 10.48
N ASP A 103 -11.60 -1.29 11.30
CA ASP A 103 -10.48 -0.82 12.12
C ASP A 103 -10.06 -1.89 13.16
N LEU A 104 -11.03 -2.55 13.79
CA LEU A 104 -10.77 -3.68 14.69
C LEU A 104 -10.16 -4.87 13.95
N GLU A 105 -10.72 -5.24 12.80
CA GLU A 105 -10.24 -6.37 11.99
C GLU A 105 -8.82 -6.12 11.46
N GLU A 106 -8.50 -4.90 11.04
CA GLU A 106 -7.15 -4.52 10.64
C GLU A 106 -6.17 -4.61 11.79
N ARG A 107 -6.58 -4.20 12.99
CA ARG A 107 -5.74 -4.30 14.19
C ARG A 107 -5.50 -5.74 14.61
N GLU A 108 -6.53 -6.59 14.56
CA GLU A 108 -6.39 -8.03 14.78
C GLU A 108 -5.47 -8.64 13.72
N ARG A 109 -5.68 -8.32 12.44
CA ARG A 109 -4.83 -8.80 11.36
C ARG A 109 -3.38 -8.37 11.53
N ALA A 110 -3.12 -7.14 11.96
CA ALA A 110 -1.76 -6.64 12.19
C ALA A 110 -1.11 -7.29 13.43
N ALA A 111 -1.87 -7.54 14.49
CA ALA A 111 -1.38 -8.22 15.69
C ALA A 111 -1.05 -9.70 15.44
N PHE A 112 -1.82 -10.36 14.58
CA PHE A 112 -1.61 -11.74 14.15
C PHE A 112 -0.84 -11.88 12.84
N ALA A 113 -0.36 -10.77 12.25
CA ALA A 113 0.43 -10.83 11.04
C ALA A 113 1.79 -11.47 11.37
N PRO A 114 2.22 -12.52 10.64
CA PRO A 114 3.57 -13.01 10.77
C PRO A 114 4.55 -11.88 10.45
N ASP A 115 5.64 -11.82 11.21
CA ASP A 115 6.68 -10.79 11.06
C ASP A 115 7.04 -10.66 9.57
N PRO A 116 6.94 -9.47 8.97
CA PRO A 116 7.26 -9.27 7.55
C PRO A 116 8.67 -9.77 7.20
N GLU A 117 9.61 -9.74 8.15
CA GLU A 117 10.94 -10.31 7.95
C GLU A 117 10.92 -11.83 7.89
N ALA A 118 10.12 -12.50 8.72
CA ALA A 118 9.99 -13.96 8.69
C ALA A 118 9.40 -14.44 7.37
N LYS A 119 8.36 -13.74 6.88
CA LYS A 119 7.77 -14.04 5.57
C LYS A 119 8.74 -13.78 4.42
N ALA A 120 9.50 -12.68 4.48
CA ALA A 120 10.53 -12.39 3.48
C ALA A 120 11.61 -13.48 3.43
N ARG A 121 12.07 -13.98 4.59
CA ARG A 121 13.03 -15.09 4.68
C ARG A 121 12.48 -16.38 4.07
N GLU A 122 11.23 -16.74 4.38
CA GLU A 122 10.59 -17.92 3.78
C GLU A 122 10.47 -17.83 2.26
N ASP A 123 10.13 -16.65 1.74
CA ASP A 123 10.04 -16.41 0.30
C ASP A 123 11.44 -16.42 -0.37
N GLU A 124 12.46 -15.85 0.27
CA GLU A 124 13.87 -15.96 -0.17
C GLU A 124 14.33 -17.41 -0.22
N GLU A 125 14.00 -18.23 0.79
CA GLU A 125 14.33 -19.65 0.81
C GLU A 125 13.60 -20.44 -0.30
N ARG A 126 12.35 -20.09 -0.62
CA ARG A 126 11.62 -20.68 -1.74
C ARG A 126 12.26 -20.32 -3.08
N ILE A 127 12.68 -19.07 -3.25
CA ILE A 127 13.37 -18.60 -4.45
C ILE A 127 14.73 -19.30 -4.56
N ALA A 128 15.49 -19.38 -3.47
CA ALA A 128 16.79 -20.05 -3.41
C ALA A 128 16.68 -21.55 -3.75
N ARG A 129 15.64 -22.23 -3.26
CA ARG A 129 15.36 -23.64 -3.62
C ARG A 129 15.12 -23.80 -5.12
N LYS A 130 14.22 -22.99 -5.70
CA LYS A 130 13.96 -23.01 -7.15
C LYS A 130 15.22 -22.71 -7.97
N LEU A 131 16.02 -21.74 -7.54
CA LEU A 131 17.27 -21.39 -8.20
C LEU A 131 18.28 -22.56 -8.15
N LYS A 132 18.39 -23.23 -7.00
CA LYS A 132 19.27 -24.38 -6.84
C LYS A 132 18.87 -25.56 -7.75
N GLU A 133 17.58 -25.84 -7.85
CA GLU A 133 17.05 -26.87 -8.76
C GLU A 133 17.37 -26.54 -10.23
N GLU A 134 17.16 -25.29 -10.65
CA GLU A 134 17.45 -24.88 -12.02
C GLU A 134 18.95 -24.92 -12.33
N ILE A 135 19.81 -24.50 -11.40
CA ILE A 135 21.28 -24.64 -11.54
C ILE A 135 21.68 -26.11 -11.68
N ALA A 136 21.09 -27.00 -10.87
CA ALA A 136 21.38 -28.43 -10.96
C ALA A 136 20.95 -29.00 -12.32
N ARG A 137 19.78 -28.58 -12.83
CA ARG A 137 19.29 -28.94 -14.15
C ARG A 137 20.20 -28.46 -15.28
N ILE A 138 20.65 -27.21 -15.24
CA ILE A 138 21.58 -26.63 -16.24
C ILE A 138 22.92 -27.38 -16.21
N ARG A 139 23.46 -27.66 -15.01
CA ARG A 139 24.69 -28.44 -14.85
C ARG A 139 24.56 -29.85 -15.41
N ALA A 140 23.43 -30.52 -15.18
CA ALA A 140 23.16 -31.84 -15.75
C ALA A 140 23.05 -31.81 -17.28
N MET A 141 22.37 -30.80 -17.84
CA MET A 141 22.31 -30.59 -19.30
C MET A 141 23.70 -30.33 -19.90
N HIS A 142 24.54 -29.54 -19.22
CA HIS A 142 25.90 -29.25 -19.66
C HIS A 142 26.85 -30.44 -19.50
N ALA A 143 26.68 -31.30 -18.49
CA ALA A 143 27.44 -32.53 -18.33
C ALA A 143 27.13 -33.53 -19.45
N ASN A 144 25.85 -33.66 -19.84
CA ASN A 144 25.45 -34.52 -20.96
C ASN A 144 25.94 -33.96 -22.31
N LYS A 145 25.98 -32.63 -22.46
CA LYS A 145 26.56 -31.95 -23.63
C LYS A 145 28.09 -32.05 -23.69
N GLY A 146 28.76 -32.01 -22.53
CA GLY A 146 30.21 -32.19 -22.39
C GLY A 146 30.66 -33.64 -22.59
N ALA A 147 29.86 -34.62 -22.18
CA ALA A 147 30.08 -36.03 -22.53
C ALA A 147 30.00 -36.28 -24.05
N ASN A 148 29.13 -35.54 -24.76
CA ASN A 148 29.01 -35.59 -26.22
C ASN A 148 30.08 -34.77 -26.97
N MET A 149 30.79 -33.85 -26.29
CA MET A 149 31.87 -33.00 -26.84
C MET A 149 33.26 -33.33 -26.27
N GLY A 150 33.39 -34.40 -25.47
CA GLY A 150 34.63 -34.80 -24.80
C GLY A 150 35.39 -35.94 -25.48
N SER A 151 34.94 -36.40 -26.65
CA SER A 151 35.52 -37.56 -27.35
C SER A 151 36.77 -37.25 -28.19
N ASN A 152 37.18 -36.00 -28.39
CA ASN A 152 38.16 -35.71 -29.46
C ASN A 152 39.41 -34.89 -29.11
N ILE A 153 39.68 -34.50 -27.87
CA ILE A 153 40.90 -33.71 -27.58
C ILE A 153 41.43 -34.02 -26.16
N TRP A 154 42.72 -34.39 -26.10
CA TRP A 154 43.54 -34.78 -24.94
C TRP A 154 43.63 -36.28 -24.58
N ARG A 155 44.11 -37.10 -25.53
CA ARG A 155 44.91 -38.30 -25.23
C ARG A 155 46.35 -38.02 -25.65
N GLU A 156 47.11 -37.32 -24.82
CA GLU A 156 48.57 -37.38 -24.85
C GLU A 156 49.13 -36.70 -23.60
N SER A 157 50.13 -37.34 -23.00
CA SER A 157 50.93 -36.87 -21.86
C SER A 157 50.34 -37.11 -20.46
N ALA A 158 50.22 -38.39 -20.09
CA ALA A 158 50.28 -38.80 -18.69
C ALA A 158 51.61 -39.56 -18.47
N GLY A 159 52.62 -38.88 -17.92
CA GLY A 159 53.88 -39.49 -17.57
C GLY A 159 54.80 -38.55 -16.79
N VAL A 160 55.03 -38.92 -15.52
CA VAL A 160 56.18 -38.58 -14.66
C VAL A 160 56.15 -37.24 -13.89
N GLY A 161 56.28 -37.34 -12.57
CA GLY A 161 56.98 -36.33 -11.76
C GLY A 161 56.27 -35.77 -10.54
N LYS A 162 56.55 -36.34 -9.35
CA LYS A 162 56.69 -35.61 -8.07
C LYS A 162 57.59 -34.38 -8.32
N GLU A 163 57.33 -33.17 -7.83
CA GLU A 163 57.33 -32.77 -6.42
C GLU A 163 56.78 -31.34 -6.27
N SER A 164 56.42 -31.01 -5.04
CA SER A 164 56.22 -29.66 -4.48
C SER A 164 56.81 -28.48 -5.28
N THR A 165 55.98 -27.51 -5.63
CA THR A 165 56.17 -26.09 -5.27
C THR A 165 55.00 -25.26 -5.79
N SER A 166 54.45 -24.47 -4.88
CA SER A 166 53.55 -23.35 -5.14
C SER A 166 54.07 -22.46 -6.27
N SER A 167 53.32 -22.35 -7.36
CA SER A 167 53.45 -21.23 -8.31
C SER A 167 52.14 -21.05 -9.09
N ALA A 168 51.13 -20.50 -8.41
CA ALA A 168 50.05 -19.82 -9.09
C ALA A 168 50.61 -18.48 -9.61
N GLY A 169 51.15 -18.50 -10.82
CA GLY A 169 51.48 -17.32 -11.59
C GLY A 169 50.19 -16.60 -11.99
N ALA A 170 49.72 -15.71 -11.13
CA ALA A 170 48.92 -14.56 -11.50
C ALA A 170 49.75 -13.35 -11.10
N SER A 171 50.26 -12.61 -12.09
CA SER A 171 50.95 -11.35 -11.90
C SER A 171 50.16 -10.50 -10.91
N THR A 172 50.72 -10.35 -9.71
CA THR A 172 50.26 -9.41 -8.71
C THR A 172 50.49 -8.03 -9.28
N VAL A 173 49.52 -7.51 -10.05
CA VAL A 173 49.47 -6.09 -10.38
C VAL A 173 49.37 -5.38 -9.03
N ASP A 174 50.46 -4.75 -8.61
CA ASP A 174 50.57 -4.11 -7.30
C ASP A 174 49.44 -3.09 -7.18
N LYS A 175 48.41 -3.41 -6.38
CA LYS A 175 47.23 -2.55 -6.19
C LYS A 175 47.58 -1.16 -5.67
N GLU A 176 48.78 -1.02 -5.11
CA GLU A 176 49.37 0.22 -4.61
C GLU A 176 49.92 1.12 -5.72
N LYS A 177 50.13 0.59 -6.92
CA LYS A 177 50.56 1.32 -8.13
C LYS A 177 49.37 1.73 -9.02
N MET A 178 48.16 1.34 -8.65
CA MET A 178 46.95 1.55 -9.45
C MET A 178 46.12 2.73 -8.94
N LEU A 179 45.85 3.67 -9.84
CA LEU A 179 45.00 4.82 -9.60
C LEU A 179 43.69 4.68 -10.35
N LYS A 180 42.59 4.98 -9.67
CA LYS A 180 41.29 5.12 -10.30
C LYS A 180 41.04 6.59 -10.58
N VAL A 181 40.96 6.94 -11.85
CA VAL A 181 40.69 8.28 -12.34
C VAL A 181 39.25 8.31 -12.85
N SER A 182 38.46 9.29 -12.42
CA SER A 182 37.09 9.45 -12.90
C SER A 182 36.78 10.89 -13.28
N TRP A 183 35.98 11.06 -14.34
CA TRP A 183 35.56 12.35 -14.87
C TRP A 183 34.13 12.31 -15.39
N GLU A 184 33.51 13.47 -15.48
CA GLU A 184 32.18 13.60 -16.05
C GLU A 184 32.28 13.77 -17.57
N LYS A 185 31.37 13.19 -18.35
CA LYS A 185 31.37 13.36 -19.82
C LYS A 185 30.65 14.65 -20.22
N VAL A 186 31.23 15.79 -19.86
CA VAL A 186 30.75 17.11 -20.26
C VAL A 186 31.86 17.77 -21.08
N GLY A 187 31.70 17.77 -22.41
CA GLY A 187 32.68 18.33 -23.36
C GLY A 187 33.64 17.30 -23.97
N GLU A 188 34.90 17.69 -24.18
CA GLU A 188 35.94 16.81 -24.75
C GLU A 188 36.24 15.63 -23.83
N ASP A 189 36.16 14.41 -24.39
CA ASP A 189 36.51 13.18 -23.68
C ASP A 189 38.04 13.11 -23.44
N TYR A 190 38.44 12.67 -22.25
CA TYR A 190 39.85 12.35 -21.98
C TYR A 190 40.24 11.05 -22.70
N THR A 191 41.15 11.17 -23.67
CA THR A 191 41.77 10.03 -24.36
C THR A 191 42.90 9.43 -23.54
N ALA A 192 43.25 8.17 -23.83
CA ALA A 192 44.29 7.46 -23.09
C ALA A 192 45.67 8.14 -23.20
N GLU A 193 45.94 8.83 -24.30
CA GLU A 193 47.17 9.59 -24.54
C GLU A 193 47.25 10.83 -23.65
N LYS A 194 46.15 11.59 -23.52
CA LYS A 194 46.06 12.77 -22.66
C LYS A 194 46.18 12.40 -21.19
N LEU A 195 45.63 11.26 -20.78
CA LEU A 195 45.84 10.72 -19.43
C LEU A 195 47.30 10.31 -19.21
N ARG A 196 47.93 9.61 -20.17
CA ARG A 196 49.36 9.28 -20.08
C ARG A 196 50.24 10.52 -19.95
N GLU A 197 49.97 11.57 -20.71
CA GLU A 197 50.70 12.85 -20.63
C GLU A 197 50.55 13.53 -19.26
N LEU A 198 49.32 13.57 -18.73
CA LEU A 198 49.05 14.18 -17.41
C LEU A 198 49.72 13.43 -16.27
N PHE A 199 49.72 12.08 -16.31
CA PHE A 199 50.33 11.26 -15.26
C PHE A 199 51.84 11.07 -15.44
N SER A 200 52.39 11.25 -16.65
CA SER A 200 53.84 11.23 -16.94
C SER A 200 54.64 12.21 -16.07
N LYS A 201 54.03 13.35 -15.69
CA LYS A 201 54.66 14.34 -14.78
C LYS A 201 54.97 13.78 -13.39
N PHE A 202 54.28 12.73 -12.97
CA PHE A 202 54.38 12.12 -11.64
C PHE A 202 55.11 10.76 -11.65
N GLY A 203 55.44 10.25 -12.83
CA GLY A 203 56.16 9.00 -13.02
C GLY A 203 55.80 8.34 -14.35
N GLU A 204 56.60 7.34 -14.76
CA GLU A 204 56.32 6.54 -15.95
C GLU A 204 55.01 5.75 -15.78
N VAL A 205 54.15 5.77 -16.80
CA VAL A 205 52.83 5.12 -16.79
C VAL A 205 52.93 3.81 -17.56
N GLU A 206 52.75 2.68 -16.88
CA GLU A 206 52.84 1.34 -17.49
C GLU A 206 51.59 1.01 -18.31
N ASP A 207 50.40 1.34 -17.81
CA ASP A 207 49.15 1.04 -18.51
C ASP A 207 48.04 2.03 -18.18
N VAL A 208 47.16 2.30 -19.16
CA VAL A 208 45.96 3.13 -19.01
C VAL A 208 44.77 2.43 -19.64
N VAL A 209 43.87 1.93 -18.79
CA VAL A 209 42.65 1.24 -19.20
C VAL A 209 41.45 2.15 -19.00
N ILE A 210 40.83 2.61 -20.08
CA ILE A 210 39.62 3.43 -20.02
C ILE A 210 38.37 2.54 -20.03
N LYS A 211 37.53 2.70 -19.01
CA LYS A 211 36.18 2.15 -18.95
C LYS A 211 35.17 3.29 -18.94
N SER A 212 34.61 3.58 -20.10
CA SER A 212 33.68 4.67 -20.30
C SER A 212 32.22 4.23 -20.09
N SER A 213 31.42 5.05 -19.40
CA SER A 213 29.97 4.83 -19.20
C SER A 213 29.16 6.00 -19.78
N LYS A 214 27.85 5.82 -19.97
CA LYS A 214 26.95 6.78 -20.67
C LYS A 214 26.94 8.20 -20.09
N LYS A 215 27.30 8.38 -18.81
CA LYS A 215 27.31 9.68 -18.12
C LYS A 215 28.67 10.07 -17.49
N LYS A 216 29.58 9.10 -17.32
CA LYS A 216 30.87 9.30 -16.62
C LYS A 216 31.97 8.47 -17.28
N GLY A 217 33.15 9.04 -17.42
CA GLY A 217 34.37 8.32 -17.79
C GLY A 217 35.10 7.82 -16.56
N SER A 218 35.59 6.59 -16.60
CA SER A 218 36.54 6.09 -15.60
C SER A 218 37.74 5.48 -16.29
N ALA A 219 38.93 5.70 -15.75
CA ALA A 219 40.15 5.05 -16.19
C ALA A 219 40.88 4.45 -14.99
N LEU A 220 41.55 3.34 -15.23
CA LEU A 220 42.55 2.79 -14.35
C LEU A 220 43.92 3.12 -14.94
N VAL A 221 44.75 3.80 -14.16
CA VAL A 221 46.12 4.16 -14.53
C VAL A 221 47.05 3.35 -13.63
N VAL A 222 47.96 2.59 -14.23
CA VAL A 222 49.01 1.84 -13.53
C VAL A 222 50.32 2.60 -13.67
N MET A 223 50.87 3.05 -12.55
CA MET A 223 52.15 3.75 -12.50
C MET A 223 53.30 2.75 -12.33
N ALA A 224 54.46 3.02 -12.91
CA ALA A 224 55.67 2.19 -12.73
C ALA A 224 56.17 2.20 -11.27
N ALA A 225 56.01 3.34 -10.58
CA ALA A 225 56.46 3.55 -9.20
C ALA A 225 55.29 3.81 -8.24
N LYS A 226 55.37 3.22 -7.04
CA LYS A 226 54.42 3.44 -5.94
C LYS A 226 54.38 4.91 -5.49
N ASP A 227 55.53 5.57 -5.50
CA ASP A 227 55.66 6.99 -5.12
C ASP A 227 54.90 7.90 -6.11
N GLY A 228 54.94 7.58 -7.40
CA GLY A 228 54.20 8.29 -8.44
C GLY A 228 52.67 8.18 -8.26
N ALA A 229 52.18 7.06 -7.75
CA ALA A 229 50.76 6.88 -7.44
C ALA A 229 50.31 7.75 -6.23
N VAL A 230 51.15 7.84 -5.19
CA VAL A 230 50.87 8.68 -4.01
C VAL A 230 50.93 10.16 -4.35
N ALA A 231 51.94 10.59 -5.11
CA ALA A 231 52.09 11.99 -5.52
C ALA A 231 50.93 12.47 -6.41
N ALA A 232 50.45 11.62 -7.32
CA ALA A 232 49.30 11.92 -8.15
C ALA A 232 48.00 12.01 -7.34
N THR A 233 47.82 11.23 -6.28
CA THR A 233 46.62 11.31 -5.44
C THR A 233 46.41 12.69 -4.80
N GLY A 234 47.50 13.41 -4.51
CA GLY A 234 47.46 14.73 -3.88
C GLY A 234 47.32 15.92 -4.83
N SER A 235 47.32 15.71 -6.15
CA SER A 235 47.22 16.79 -7.14
C SER A 235 45.86 16.81 -7.85
N VAL A 236 45.31 18.01 -8.03
CA VAL A 236 44.07 18.21 -8.78
C VAL A 236 44.40 18.18 -10.27
N PHE A 237 43.85 17.20 -10.99
CA PHE A 237 44.02 17.09 -12.43
C PHE A 237 42.76 17.54 -13.17
N GLY A 238 42.89 17.85 -14.46
CA GLY A 238 41.76 18.11 -15.37
C GLY A 238 41.76 19.51 -15.99
N HIS A 239 40.89 19.71 -16.97
CA HIS A 239 40.61 21.01 -17.55
C HIS A 239 39.80 21.85 -16.56
N LEU A 240 39.97 23.18 -16.59
CA LEU A 240 39.26 24.13 -15.70
C LEU A 240 37.73 23.97 -15.72
N SER A 241 37.17 23.43 -16.80
CA SER A 241 35.74 23.16 -16.96
C SER A 241 35.30 21.78 -16.45
N ASN A 242 36.23 20.84 -16.18
CA ASN A 242 35.92 19.46 -15.80
C ASN A 242 37.10 18.79 -15.05
N PRO A 243 37.15 18.90 -13.71
CA PRO A 243 38.24 18.33 -12.92
C PRO A 243 38.19 16.79 -12.89
N LEU A 244 39.36 16.17 -13.04
CA LEU A 244 39.59 14.75 -12.86
C LEU A 244 39.72 14.42 -11.37
N LEU A 245 38.96 13.44 -10.91
CA LEU A 245 39.09 12.90 -9.55
C LEU A 245 39.98 11.67 -9.58
N VAL A 246 41.14 11.76 -8.93
CA VAL A 246 42.10 10.67 -8.78
C VAL A 246 41.96 10.10 -7.37
N LEU A 247 41.63 8.82 -7.26
CA LEU A 247 41.53 8.12 -5.98
C LEU A 247 42.48 6.91 -5.98
N PRO A 248 43.25 6.69 -4.90
CA PRO A 248 44.03 5.48 -4.74
C PRO A 248 43.08 4.32 -4.49
N LEU A 249 43.34 3.15 -5.10
CA LEU A 249 42.48 1.98 -4.94
C LEU A 249 42.54 1.40 -3.51
N HIS A 250 43.51 1.83 -2.70
CA HIS A 250 43.61 1.54 -1.27
C HIS A 250 43.91 2.82 -0.47
N PRO A 251 43.09 3.21 0.52
CA PRO A 251 43.37 4.36 1.36
C PRO A 251 44.58 4.07 2.28
N PRO A 252 45.55 4.99 2.43
CA PRO A 252 46.59 4.84 3.44
C PRO A 252 45.93 4.84 4.83
N MET A 253 46.32 3.86 5.65
CA MET A 253 45.93 3.64 7.04
C MET A 253 45.62 4.94 7.80
N ALA A 254 44.41 4.99 8.36
CA ALA A 254 43.91 6.09 9.17
C ALA A 254 44.83 6.39 10.37
N ALA A 255 45.29 7.62 10.46
CA ALA A 255 45.83 8.18 11.69
C ALA A 255 44.68 8.47 12.66
N GLU A 256 44.86 8.01 13.89
CA GLU A 256 43.92 8.09 15.01
C GLU A 256 43.48 9.53 15.30
N ALA A 257 42.16 9.72 15.47
CA ALA A 257 41.59 10.91 16.11
C ALA A 257 40.90 10.47 17.42
N PRO A 258 41.16 11.16 18.54
CA PRO A 258 40.80 10.67 19.88
C PRO A 258 39.29 10.78 20.16
N SER A 259 38.77 9.73 20.80
CA SER A 259 37.42 9.60 21.30
C SER A 259 37.11 10.60 22.42
N SER A 260 36.03 11.37 22.29
CA SER A 260 35.42 12.12 23.39
C SER A 260 34.29 11.30 24.06
N PRO A 261 34.13 11.36 25.40
CA PRO A 261 33.27 10.46 26.17
C PRO A 261 31.77 10.81 26.10
N PRO A 262 30.86 9.88 26.45
CA PRO A 262 29.43 10.08 26.37
C PRO A 262 28.95 11.00 27.50
N ARG A 263 28.32 12.12 27.12
CA ARG A 263 27.70 13.04 28.08
C ARG A 263 26.29 12.55 28.43
N SER A 264 26.19 12.14 29.68
CA SER A 264 25.02 11.99 30.58
C SER A 264 23.65 12.47 30.11
N ALA A 265 22.68 11.63 30.45
CA ALA A 265 21.24 11.80 30.35
C ALA A 265 20.69 13.01 31.14
N GLU A 266 19.72 13.70 30.54
CA GLU A 266 18.62 14.38 31.23
C GLU A 266 17.32 14.26 30.40
N PRO A 267 16.15 14.26 31.05
CA PRO A 267 14.91 13.73 30.50
C PRO A 267 14.22 14.74 29.58
N LYS A 268 14.03 14.35 28.32
CA LYS A 268 13.15 15.10 27.42
C LYS A 268 11.71 14.78 27.76
N LEU A 269 11.04 15.82 28.26
CA LEU A 269 9.62 15.94 28.58
C LEU A 269 8.72 15.23 27.56
N ASN A 270 8.03 14.19 28.03
CA ASN A 270 6.89 13.58 27.35
C ASN A 270 5.69 14.52 27.43
N ASN A 271 5.58 15.45 26.48
CA ASN A 271 4.32 16.13 26.17
C ASN A 271 3.89 15.71 24.76
N LEU A 272 3.37 14.48 24.65
CA LEU A 272 2.70 14.00 23.45
C LEU A 272 1.34 13.41 23.84
N VAL A 273 0.34 14.31 23.82
CA VAL A 273 -1.09 14.10 23.57
C VAL A 273 -1.68 12.79 24.15
N GLY A 274 -2.21 12.86 25.37
CA GLY A 274 -3.00 11.73 25.92
C GLY A 274 -3.32 11.77 27.42
N ALA A 275 -2.65 12.61 28.22
CA ALA A 275 -2.82 12.63 29.69
C ALA A 275 -3.79 13.71 30.21
N GLY A 276 -4.76 14.14 29.40
CA GLY A 276 -5.68 15.22 29.76
C GLY A 276 -7.11 14.80 30.10
N TYR A 277 -7.44 13.51 30.11
CA TYR A 277 -8.82 13.03 30.11
C TYR A 277 -9.21 12.11 31.27
N THR A 278 -8.35 11.91 32.27
CA THR A 278 -8.65 10.98 33.38
C THR A 278 -9.61 11.59 34.41
N ALA A 279 -9.39 12.84 34.81
CA ALA A 279 -10.18 13.47 35.88
C ALA A 279 -11.66 13.68 35.51
N PHE A 280 -11.97 13.93 34.23
CA PHE A 280 -13.35 14.09 33.78
C PHE A 280 -14.07 12.74 33.67
N GLU A 281 -13.40 11.72 33.11
CA GLU A 281 -13.92 10.36 33.00
C GLU A 281 -14.16 9.74 34.39
N ASP A 282 -13.25 9.95 35.35
CA ASP A 282 -13.40 9.51 36.73
C ASP A 282 -14.60 10.18 37.43
N SER A 283 -14.82 11.48 37.18
CA SER A 283 -15.98 12.21 37.69
C SER A 283 -17.31 11.69 37.09
N VAL A 284 -17.31 11.32 35.82
CA VAL A 284 -18.49 10.74 35.16
C VAL A 284 -18.79 9.34 35.69
N LEU A 285 -17.76 8.51 35.89
CA LEU A 285 -17.89 7.17 36.49
C LEU A 285 -18.42 7.24 37.93
N MET A 286 -17.93 8.18 38.73
CA MET A 286 -18.44 8.42 40.09
C MET A 286 -19.92 8.82 40.09
N LYS A 287 -20.35 9.68 39.16
CA LYS A 287 -21.76 10.07 39.03
C LYS A 287 -22.65 8.89 38.63
N LEU A 288 -22.19 8.04 37.71
CA LEU A 288 -22.91 6.84 37.29
C LEU A 288 -23.05 5.82 38.43
N ARG A 289 -21.97 5.58 39.20
CA ARG A 289 -22.02 4.68 40.36
C ARG A 289 -22.99 5.17 41.43
N LYS A 290 -22.96 6.46 41.75
CA LYS A 290 -23.87 7.09 42.73
C LYS A 290 -25.33 7.07 42.27
N ALA A 291 -25.59 7.16 40.97
CA ALA A 291 -26.93 7.02 40.41
C ALA A 291 -27.44 5.57 40.51
N ALA A 292 -26.57 4.59 40.28
CA ALA A 292 -26.91 3.17 40.40
C ALA A 292 -27.21 2.75 41.86
N GLU A 293 -26.46 3.27 42.82
CA GLU A 293 -26.72 3.03 44.25
C GLU A 293 -28.02 3.66 44.74
N LYS A 294 -28.43 4.81 44.17
CA LYS A 294 -29.72 5.44 44.50
C LYS A 294 -30.95 4.74 43.91
N GLN A 295 -30.76 3.85 42.94
CA GLN A 295 -31.84 3.07 42.32
C GLN A 295 -32.03 1.68 42.97
N LYS A 296 -31.23 1.35 43.98
CA LYS A 296 -31.29 0.12 44.75
C LYS A 296 -31.88 0.39 46.13
#